data_AF-A0A1F2Y8T4-F1
#
_entry.id   AF-A0A1F2Y8T4-F1
#
_cell.length_a   1.000
_cell.length_b   1.000
_cell.length_c   1.000
_cell.angle_alpha   90.00
_cell.angle_beta   90.00
_cell.angle_gamma   90.00
#
_symmetry.space_group_name_H-M   'P 1'
#
loop_
_entity.id
_entity.type
_entity.pdbx_description
1 polymer ?
#
loop_
_entity_poly.entity_id
_entity_poly.type
_entity_poly.pdbx_seq_one_letter_code
_entity_poly.pdbx_strand_id
1 'polypeptide(L)'
;MFQYNNVDARLAQRLTNLYADHRDRAAKIDWSYHEFLPWEQGRSFAQDPWHESQRSLPSAIYTAIETALLTEVNLPWFTTHLSITFNGSLGVLKDFIHTWTSEEDQHSTLLETYLILTRNGNPHELHQLRKGVVENGYESTFMVPTQVMGYTAMQELATMVFYNNVAKVARTYDNQLATLLSRLAKDESLHYAFYRDAVKAHLELEPNYIYHVAHVMKNFVMPGEVIPDFDQRMKTIGQEAGYGPEQYFAQVFNVLIEYWGLHHLRPSSSEAEEARTSILKF
;
A
#
# COMPACT_ATOMS: atom_id res chain seq x y z
N MET A 1 18.23 17.28 18.13
CA MET A 1 17.55 16.17 18.82
C MET A 1 16.06 16.39 18.58
N PHE A 2 15.51 15.84 17.49
CA PHE A 2 14.14 16.16 17.06
C PHE A 2 13.14 15.44 17.96
N GLN A 3 12.36 16.22 18.69
CA GLN A 3 11.41 15.77 19.71
C GLN A 3 9.99 15.79 19.13
N TYR A 4 9.76 15.07 18.02
CA TYR A 4 8.45 14.95 17.35
C TYR A 4 7.82 13.55 17.50
N ASN A 5 8.41 12.68 18.33
CA ASN A 5 8.30 11.22 18.15
C ASN A 5 7.20 10.52 18.94
N ASN A 6 6.34 11.25 19.66
CA ASN A 6 5.38 10.58 20.55
C ASN A 6 3.95 10.79 20.10
N VAL A 7 3.31 9.69 19.72
CA VAL A 7 1.85 9.60 19.68
C VAL A 7 1.30 9.85 21.08
N ASP A 8 0.20 10.61 21.17
CA ASP A 8 -0.40 10.99 22.44
C ASP A 8 -0.73 9.76 23.29
N ALA A 9 -0.21 9.71 24.52
CA ALA A 9 -0.39 8.57 25.42
C ALA A 9 -1.86 8.26 25.77
N ARG A 10 -2.76 9.26 25.64
CA ARG A 10 -4.20 9.06 25.82
C ARG A 10 -4.80 8.12 24.77
N LEU A 11 -4.12 7.92 23.64
CA LEU A 11 -4.55 6.99 22.59
C LEU A 11 -4.10 5.54 22.83
N ALA A 12 -3.29 5.27 23.84
CA ALA A 12 -2.70 3.94 24.07
C ALA A 12 -3.73 2.80 24.10
N GLN A 13 -4.78 2.94 24.90
CA GLN A 13 -5.82 1.91 24.98
C GLN A 13 -6.58 1.74 23.66
N ARG A 14 -6.87 2.85 22.98
CA ARG A 14 -7.62 2.82 21.72
C ARG A 14 -6.82 2.15 20.61
N LEU A 15 -5.54 2.50 20.45
CA LEU A 15 -4.65 1.87 19.49
C LEU A 15 -4.41 0.38 19.80
N THR A 16 -4.34 0.02 21.09
CA THR A 16 -4.27 -1.39 21.53
C THR A 16 -5.50 -2.17 21.09
N ASN A 17 -6.69 -1.58 21.22
CA ASN A 17 -7.93 -2.23 20.77
C ASN A 17 -7.97 -2.34 19.24
N LEU A 18 -7.55 -1.31 18.50
CA LEU A 18 -7.46 -1.38 17.03
C LEU A 18 -6.49 -2.47 16.57
N TYR A 19 -5.36 -2.64 17.26
CA TYR A 19 -4.42 -3.73 16.95
C TYR A 19 -5.01 -5.10 17.27
N ALA A 20 -5.72 -5.25 18.39
CA ALA A 20 -6.43 -6.50 18.71
C ALA A 20 -7.48 -6.85 17.65
N ASP A 21 -8.27 -5.86 17.22
CA ASP A 21 -9.25 -6.01 16.13
C ASP A 21 -8.58 -6.41 14.81
N HIS A 22 -7.41 -5.84 14.48
CA HIS A 22 -6.61 -6.25 13.32
C HIS A 22 -6.24 -7.72 13.42
N ARG A 23 -5.63 -8.15 14.53
CA ARG A 23 -5.21 -9.54 14.75
C ARG A 23 -6.38 -10.52 14.65
N ASP A 24 -7.53 -10.18 15.24
CA ASP A 24 -8.73 -11.01 15.20
C ASP A 24 -9.30 -11.15 13.78
N ARG A 25 -9.18 -10.12 12.95
CA ARG A 25 -9.59 -10.16 11.54
C ARG A 25 -8.58 -10.91 10.68
N ALA A 26 -7.28 -10.63 10.85
CA ALA A 26 -6.18 -11.30 10.16
C ALA A 26 -6.22 -12.81 10.39
N ALA A 27 -6.40 -13.26 11.63
CA ALA A 27 -6.48 -14.68 11.97
C ALA A 27 -7.62 -15.44 11.28
N LYS A 28 -8.70 -14.76 10.87
CA LYS A 28 -9.84 -15.37 10.15
C LYS A 28 -9.56 -15.55 8.66
N ILE A 29 -8.55 -14.86 8.15
CA ILE A 29 -8.19 -14.85 6.74
C ILE A 29 -6.71 -15.21 6.55
N ASP A 30 -6.10 -15.85 7.54
CA ASP A 30 -4.71 -16.31 7.52
C ASP A 30 -4.45 -17.13 6.27
N TRP A 31 -3.30 -16.90 5.66
CA TRP A 31 -2.97 -17.45 4.35
C TRP A 31 -1.46 -17.45 4.13
N SER A 32 -1.03 -18.30 3.21
CA SER A 32 0.34 -18.31 2.72
C SER A 32 0.39 -18.29 1.20
N TYR A 33 1.34 -17.54 0.64
CA TYR A 33 1.49 -17.37 -0.81
C TYR A 33 1.48 -18.68 -1.62
N HIS A 34 1.99 -19.78 -1.06
CA HIS A 34 2.02 -21.07 -1.75
C HIS A 34 0.64 -21.65 -2.07
N GLU A 35 -0.41 -21.23 -1.37
CA GLU A 35 -1.78 -21.71 -1.60
C GLU A 35 -2.40 -21.12 -2.88
N PHE A 36 -1.83 -20.03 -3.41
CA PHE A 36 -2.40 -19.28 -4.53
C PHE A 36 -1.65 -19.46 -5.85
N LEU A 37 -0.49 -20.12 -5.82
CA LEU A 37 0.40 -20.22 -6.97
C LEU A 37 0.08 -21.38 -7.93
N PRO A 38 0.25 -21.19 -9.25
CA PRO A 38 0.04 -22.23 -10.25
C PRO A 38 1.26 -23.17 -10.35
N TRP A 39 1.54 -23.93 -9.30
CA TRP A 39 2.75 -24.78 -9.22
C TRP A 39 2.94 -25.71 -10.41
N GLU A 40 1.85 -26.26 -10.94
CA GLU A 40 1.86 -27.17 -12.09
C GLU A 40 2.34 -26.51 -13.40
N GLN A 41 2.39 -25.17 -13.47
CA GLN A 41 2.96 -24.45 -14.62
C GLN A 41 4.49 -24.34 -14.57
N GLY A 42 5.11 -24.64 -13.42
CA GLY A 42 6.54 -24.56 -13.22
C GLY A 42 7.33 -25.48 -14.16
N ARG A 43 8.27 -24.91 -14.91
CA ARG A 43 9.14 -25.63 -15.84
C ARG A 43 10.57 -25.12 -15.76
N SER A 44 11.55 -26.01 -15.93
CA SER A 44 12.98 -25.68 -15.83
C SER A 44 13.43 -24.65 -16.87
N PHE A 45 14.05 -23.54 -16.44
CA PHE A 45 14.65 -22.55 -17.36
C PHE A 45 15.93 -23.06 -18.05
N ALA A 46 16.60 -24.06 -17.48
CA ALA A 46 17.78 -24.66 -18.09
C ALA A 46 17.42 -25.57 -19.28
N GLN A 47 16.24 -26.21 -19.24
CA GLN A 47 15.75 -27.09 -20.30
C GLN A 47 14.83 -26.36 -21.30
N ASP A 48 14.03 -25.44 -20.80
CA ASP A 48 13.14 -24.59 -21.59
C ASP A 48 13.40 -23.12 -21.22
N PRO A 49 14.38 -22.45 -21.84
CA PRO A 49 14.67 -21.04 -21.58
C PRO A 49 13.46 -20.14 -21.80
N TRP A 50 13.47 -18.96 -21.17
CA TRP A 50 12.40 -17.99 -21.38
C TRP A 50 12.42 -17.44 -22.81
N HIS A 51 11.23 -17.21 -23.38
CA HIS A 51 11.05 -16.50 -24.65
C HIS A 51 9.81 -15.61 -24.57
N GLU A 52 9.81 -14.46 -25.24
CA GLU A 52 8.71 -13.47 -25.17
C GLU A 52 7.34 -14.05 -25.53
N SER A 53 7.31 -15.01 -26.46
CA SER A 53 6.08 -15.69 -26.89
C SER A 53 5.44 -16.57 -25.80
N GLN A 54 6.15 -16.82 -24.69
CA GLN A 54 5.61 -17.55 -23.53
C GLN A 54 4.72 -16.65 -22.66
N ARG A 55 4.79 -15.32 -22.81
CA ARG A 55 3.93 -14.38 -22.07
C ARG A 55 2.50 -14.48 -22.59
N SER A 56 1.59 -14.92 -21.71
CA SER A 56 0.16 -15.07 -22.02
C SER A 56 -0.66 -13.84 -21.61
N LEU A 57 -0.17 -13.06 -20.65
CA LEU A 57 -0.88 -11.86 -20.18
C LEU A 57 -0.81 -10.73 -21.21
N PRO A 58 -1.91 -9.97 -21.38
CA PRO A 58 -1.86 -8.67 -22.03
C PRO A 58 -0.79 -7.76 -21.41
N SER A 59 -0.17 -6.93 -22.23
CA SER A 59 0.94 -6.05 -21.82
C SER A 59 0.58 -5.16 -20.62
N ALA A 60 -0.63 -4.59 -20.58
CA ALA A 60 -1.01 -3.72 -19.48
C ALA A 60 -1.21 -4.49 -18.16
N ILE A 61 -1.73 -5.72 -18.22
CA ILE A 61 -1.88 -6.56 -17.02
C ILE A 61 -0.51 -6.98 -16.51
N TYR A 62 0.38 -7.43 -17.40
CA TYR A 62 1.77 -7.70 -17.03
C TYR A 62 2.44 -6.47 -16.39
N THR A 63 2.28 -5.30 -16.99
CA THR A 63 2.84 -4.03 -16.48
C THR A 63 2.28 -3.70 -15.10
N ALA A 64 0.99 -3.94 -14.85
CA ALA A 64 0.38 -3.74 -13.54
C ALA A 64 1.01 -4.67 -12.48
N ILE A 65 1.14 -5.97 -12.78
CA ILE A 65 1.72 -6.96 -11.88
C ILE A 65 3.18 -6.63 -11.57
N GLU A 66 3.97 -6.31 -12.60
CA GLU A 66 5.38 -5.97 -12.45
C GLU A 66 5.54 -4.67 -11.63
N THR A 67 4.70 -3.67 -11.86
CA THR A 67 4.76 -2.41 -11.10
C THR A 67 4.37 -2.62 -9.63
N ALA A 68 3.36 -3.47 -9.37
CA ALA A 68 3.00 -3.86 -8.01
C ALA A 68 4.16 -4.58 -7.33
N LEU A 69 4.74 -5.60 -7.99
CA LEU A 69 5.92 -6.31 -7.49
C LEU A 69 7.05 -5.35 -7.13
N LEU A 70 7.39 -4.42 -8.03
CA LEU A 70 8.47 -3.45 -7.79
C LEU A 70 8.13 -2.47 -6.66
N THR A 71 6.86 -2.22 -6.37
CA THR A 71 6.45 -1.49 -5.18
C THR A 71 6.66 -2.35 -3.93
N GLU A 72 6.19 -3.59 -3.92
CA GLU A 72 6.24 -4.50 -2.76
C GLU A 72 7.67 -4.85 -2.33
N VAL A 73 8.62 -4.98 -3.26
CA VAL A 73 10.02 -5.31 -2.92
C VAL A 73 10.71 -4.21 -2.10
N ASN A 74 10.12 -3.01 -2.00
CA ASN A 74 10.61 -1.94 -1.13
C ASN A 74 10.23 -2.10 0.35
N LEU A 75 9.56 -3.20 0.74
CA LEU A 75 9.22 -3.50 2.13
C LEU A 75 10.35 -3.23 3.16
N PRO A 76 11.65 -3.53 2.89
CA PRO A 76 12.72 -3.18 3.81
C PRO A 76 12.82 -1.67 4.09
N TRP A 77 12.61 -0.84 3.07
CA TRP A 77 12.64 0.62 3.18
C TRP A 77 11.40 1.16 3.87
N PHE A 78 10.22 0.61 3.55
CA PHE A 78 8.97 0.96 4.24
C PHE A 78 9.05 0.62 5.74
N THR A 79 9.48 -0.59 6.06
CA THR A 79 9.66 -1.05 7.45
C THR A 79 10.68 -0.18 8.20
N THR A 80 11.78 0.19 7.54
CA THR A 80 12.79 1.08 8.13
C THR A 80 12.21 2.46 8.42
N HIS A 81 11.50 3.05 7.46
CA HIS A 81 10.86 4.36 7.62
C HIS A 81 9.83 4.37 8.76
N LEU A 82 8.96 3.37 8.84
CA LEU A 82 8.00 3.21 9.92
C LEU A 82 8.71 3.04 11.26
N SER A 83 9.72 2.16 11.33
CA SER A 83 10.47 1.91 12.57
C SER A 83 11.17 3.15 13.10
N ILE A 84 11.73 3.97 12.22
CA ILE A 84 12.38 5.25 12.59
C ILE A 84 11.32 6.26 13.09
N THR A 85 10.22 6.42 12.34
CA THR A 85 9.15 7.37 12.68
C THR A 85 8.52 7.08 14.03
N PHE A 86 8.25 5.81 14.31
CA PHE A 86 7.58 5.39 15.55
C PHE A 86 8.56 4.99 16.67
N ASN A 87 9.87 5.24 16.49
CA ASN A 87 10.86 4.98 17.52
C ASN A 87 10.62 5.85 18.77
N GLY A 88 10.45 5.20 19.93
CA GLY A 88 10.11 5.86 21.19
C GLY A 88 8.62 6.16 21.38
N SER A 89 7.77 5.80 20.42
CA SER A 89 6.31 5.92 20.51
C SER A 89 5.69 4.77 21.33
N LEU A 90 4.37 4.68 21.34
CA LEU A 90 3.60 3.64 22.03
C LEU A 90 3.96 2.24 21.51
N GLY A 91 4.22 1.30 22.43
CA GLY A 91 4.67 -0.06 22.08
C GLY A 91 3.75 -0.79 21.10
N VAL A 92 2.44 -0.57 21.20
CA VAL A 92 1.45 -1.14 20.27
C VAL A 92 1.72 -0.81 18.79
N LEU A 93 2.24 0.38 18.48
CA LEU A 93 2.54 0.74 17.10
C LEU A 93 3.74 -0.06 16.58
N LYS A 94 4.74 -0.30 17.42
CA LYS A 94 5.86 -1.19 17.09
C LYS A 94 5.37 -2.62 16.87
N ASP A 95 4.49 -3.11 17.72
CA ASP A 95 3.92 -4.45 17.58
C ASP A 95 3.09 -4.58 16.30
N PHE A 96 2.29 -3.56 15.97
CA PHE A 96 1.56 -3.51 14.71
C PHE A 96 2.50 -3.47 13.50
N ILE A 97 3.56 -2.66 13.51
CA ILE A 97 4.54 -2.61 12.41
C ILE A 97 5.16 -4.00 12.18
N HIS A 98 5.52 -4.74 13.23
CA HIS A 98 6.04 -6.09 13.06
C HIS A 98 5.00 -7.05 12.46
N THR A 99 3.72 -6.94 12.86
CA THR A 99 2.64 -7.72 12.26
C THR A 99 2.43 -7.36 10.80
N TRP A 100 2.30 -6.06 10.49
CA TRP A 100 2.17 -5.52 9.14
C TRP A 100 3.33 -6.00 8.24
N THR A 101 4.58 -5.83 8.68
CA THR A 101 5.76 -6.28 7.92
C THR A 101 5.72 -7.78 7.65
N SER A 102 5.26 -8.59 8.62
CA SER A 102 5.14 -10.04 8.43
C SER A 102 4.04 -10.42 7.44
N GLU A 103 2.97 -9.64 7.35
CA GLU A 103 1.87 -9.86 6.40
C GLU A 103 2.29 -9.43 4.99
N GLU A 104 2.99 -8.29 4.86
CA GLU A 104 3.49 -7.73 3.58
C GLU A 104 4.61 -8.55 2.92
N ASP A 105 5.46 -9.23 3.70
CA ASP A 105 6.65 -9.94 3.18
C ASP A 105 6.32 -10.93 2.06
N GLN A 106 5.15 -11.58 2.17
CA GLN A 106 4.70 -12.54 1.18
C GLN A 106 4.08 -11.93 -0.08
N HIS A 107 3.75 -10.64 -0.11
CA HIS A 107 3.13 -9.98 -1.27
C HIS A 107 4.06 -9.99 -2.48
N SER A 108 5.29 -9.47 -2.32
CA SER A 108 6.31 -9.48 -3.38
C SER A 108 6.65 -10.91 -3.82
N THR A 109 6.77 -11.82 -2.86
CA THR A 109 7.07 -13.23 -3.11
C THR A 109 5.98 -13.88 -3.97
N LEU A 110 4.70 -13.62 -3.68
CA LEU A 110 3.58 -14.14 -4.45
C LEU A 110 3.60 -13.62 -5.89
N LEU A 111 3.77 -12.32 -6.08
CA LEU A 111 3.76 -11.68 -7.40
C LEU A 111 4.95 -12.14 -8.26
N GLU A 112 6.16 -12.13 -7.71
CA GLU A 112 7.37 -12.59 -8.42
C GLU A 112 7.25 -14.06 -8.78
N THR A 113 6.88 -14.91 -7.82
CA THR A 113 6.76 -16.35 -8.06
C THR A 113 5.69 -16.65 -9.11
N TYR A 114 4.55 -15.94 -9.10
CA TYR A 114 3.55 -16.06 -10.15
C TYR A 114 4.14 -15.73 -11.53
N LEU A 115 4.79 -14.56 -11.69
CA LEU A 115 5.38 -14.16 -12.98
C LEU A 115 6.39 -15.16 -13.52
N ILE A 116 7.18 -15.76 -12.62
CA ILE A 116 8.20 -16.76 -12.94
C ILE A 116 7.56 -18.11 -13.32
N LEU A 117 6.64 -18.63 -12.50
CA LEU A 117 5.99 -19.92 -12.74
C LEU A 117 5.22 -19.93 -14.05
N THR A 118 4.48 -18.87 -14.35
CA THR A 118 3.67 -18.79 -15.57
C THR A 118 4.45 -18.32 -16.80
N ARG A 119 5.77 -18.08 -16.68
CA ARG A 119 6.62 -17.50 -17.74
C ARG A 119 6.15 -16.14 -18.28
N ASN A 120 5.31 -15.42 -17.53
CA ASN A 120 4.86 -14.09 -17.93
C ASN A 120 5.97 -13.05 -17.76
N GLY A 121 6.83 -13.23 -16.75
CA GLY A 121 8.02 -12.41 -16.55
C GLY A 121 9.28 -13.06 -17.11
N ASN A 122 10.15 -12.25 -17.69
CA ASN A 122 11.51 -12.66 -17.99
C ASN A 122 12.31 -12.67 -16.66
N PRO A 123 12.84 -13.82 -16.21
CA PRO A 123 13.55 -13.91 -14.93
C PRO A 123 14.77 -12.98 -14.84
N HIS A 124 15.46 -12.73 -15.95
CA HIS A 124 16.68 -11.91 -15.94
C HIS A 124 16.33 -10.43 -15.84
N GLU A 125 15.33 -9.96 -16.58
CA GLU A 125 14.85 -8.59 -16.51
C GLU A 125 14.25 -8.28 -15.14
N LEU A 126 13.41 -9.18 -14.61
CA LEU A 126 12.84 -9.05 -13.27
C LEU A 126 13.92 -8.93 -12.20
N HIS A 127 14.97 -9.78 -12.26
CA HIS A 127 16.09 -9.70 -11.33
C HIS A 127 16.80 -8.34 -11.38
N GLN A 128 17.10 -7.82 -12.57
CA GLN A 128 17.78 -6.52 -12.72
C GLN A 128 16.91 -5.37 -12.23
N LEU A 129 15.62 -5.36 -12.58
CA LEU A 129 14.67 -4.34 -12.13
C LEU A 129 14.50 -4.37 -10.62
N ARG A 130 14.24 -5.54 -10.04
CA ARG A 130 14.11 -5.74 -8.60
C ARG A 130 15.35 -5.25 -7.86
N LYS A 131 16.53 -5.64 -8.34
CA LYS A 131 17.80 -5.20 -7.74
C LYS A 131 17.93 -3.68 -7.77
N GLY A 132 17.72 -3.06 -8.93
CA GLY A 132 17.85 -1.60 -9.07
C GLY A 132 16.86 -0.84 -8.20
N VAL A 133 15.60 -1.29 -8.12
CA VAL A 133 14.58 -0.64 -7.27
C VAL A 133 14.96 -0.74 -5.79
N VAL A 134 15.37 -1.92 -5.32
CA VAL A 134 15.78 -2.09 -3.91
C VAL A 134 17.07 -1.31 -3.60
N GLU A 135 18.01 -1.22 -4.54
CA GLU A 135 19.25 -0.43 -4.37
C GLU A 135 18.97 1.08 -4.31
N ASN A 136 18.02 1.58 -5.10
CA ASN A 136 17.60 2.99 -5.07
C ASN A 136 16.83 3.33 -3.79
N GLY A 137 16.02 2.38 -3.32
CA GLY A 137 15.22 2.48 -2.11
C GLY A 137 14.09 3.50 -2.17
N TYR A 138 13.53 3.78 -0.99
CA TYR A 138 12.43 4.71 -0.80
C TYR A 138 12.75 5.66 0.35
N GLU A 139 12.56 6.95 0.10
CA GLU A 139 12.65 8.01 1.11
C GLU A 139 11.34 8.80 1.14
N SER A 140 10.75 8.92 2.33
CA SER A 140 9.56 9.75 2.56
C SER A 140 9.96 11.09 3.14
N THR A 141 9.29 12.16 2.70
CA THR A 141 9.43 13.50 3.30
C THR A 141 8.57 13.66 4.57
N PHE A 142 7.65 12.73 4.84
CA PHE A 142 6.80 12.73 6.03
C PHE A 142 7.51 12.02 7.17
N MET A 143 7.89 12.74 8.24
CA MET A 143 8.57 12.15 9.40
C MET A 143 7.75 12.26 10.69
N VAL A 144 6.59 12.93 10.65
CA VAL A 144 5.72 13.07 11.82
C VAL A 144 4.77 11.87 11.88
N PRO A 145 4.60 11.20 13.05
CA PRO A 145 3.76 10.01 13.19
C PRO A 145 2.36 10.13 12.58
N THR A 146 1.66 11.24 12.80
CA THR A 146 0.31 11.48 12.23
C THR A 146 0.31 11.68 10.72
N GLN A 147 1.38 12.26 10.16
CA GLN A 147 1.54 12.35 8.72
C GLN A 147 1.80 10.96 8.13
N VAL A 148 2.69 10.19 8.73
CA VAL A 148 3.01 8.83 8.28
C VAL A 148 1.77 7.92 8.36
N MET A 149 1.01 7.95 9.46
CA MET A 149 -0.27 7.20 9.53
C MET A 149 -1.27 7.65 8.47
N GLY A 150 -1.36 8.96 8.19
CA GLY A 150 -2.20 9.48 7.11
C GLY A 150 -1.75 8.99 5.73
N TYR A 151 -0.44 9.00 5.49
CA TYR A 151 0.15 8.56 4.22
C TYR A 151 -0.08 7.07 4.01
N THR A 152 0.20 6.25 5.01
CA THR A 152 -0.02 4.80 4.93
C THR A 152 -1.50 4.50 4.77
N ALA A 153 -2.42 5.14 5.50
CA ALA A 153 -3.86 4.95 5.28
C ALA A 153 -4.29 5.24 3.83
N MET A 154 -3.72 6.27 3.19
CA MET A 154 -4.00 6.59 1.78
C MET A 154 -3.39 5.55 0.84
N GLN A 155 -2.15 5.14 1.09
CA GLN A 155 -1.43 4.21 0.24
C GLN A 155 -2.05 2.80 0.29
N GLU A 156 -2.42 2.31 1.47
CA GLU A 156 -3.12 1.03 1.69
C GLU A 156 -4.49 0.99 0.99
N LEU A 157 -5.23 2.11 1.04
CA LEU A 157 -6.49 2.22 0.29
C LEU A 157 -6.24 2.23 -1.22
N ALA A 158 -5.18 2.90 -1.67
CA ALA A 158 -4.79 2.95 -3.08
C ALA A 158 -4.38 1.57 -3.62
N THR A 159 -3.57 0.81 -2.89
CA THR A 159 -3.18 -0.56 -3.24
C THR A 159 -4.35 -1.53 -3.19
N MET A 160 -5.22 -1.45 -2.18
CA MET A 160 -6.46 -2.23 -2.13
C MET A 160 -7.32 -2.01 -3.38
N VAL A 161 -7.52 -0.75 -3.78
CA VAL A 161 -8.31 -0.41 -4.97
C VAL A 161 -7.60 -0.87 -6.25
N PHE A 162 -6.29 -0.66 -6.33
CA PHE A 162 -5.47 -1.11 -7.45
C PHE A 162 -5.59 -2.63 -7.65
N TYR A 163 -5.35 -3.43 -6.61
CA TYR A 163 -5.41 -4.88 -6.69
C TYR A 163 -6.80 -5.38 -7.08
N ASN A 164 -7.88 -4.80 -6.54
CA ASN A 164 -9.24 -5.17 -6.91
C ASN A 164 -9.56 -4.84 -8.38
N ASN A 165 -9.11 -3.68 -8.88
CA ASN A 165 -9.35 -3.28 -10.26
C ASN A 165 -8.56 -4.17 -11.23
N VAL A 166 -7.29 -4.42 -10.96
CA VAL A 166 -6.47 -5.34 -11.78
C VAL A 166 -7.02 -6.76 -11.70
N ALA A 167 -7.46 -7.23 -10.54
CA ALA A 167 -8.09 -8.55 -10.39
C ALA A 167 -9.34 -8.71 -11.26
N LYS A 168 -10.18 -7.67 -11.33
CA LYS A 168 -11.39 -7.67 -12.15
C LYS A 168 -11.07 -7.84 -13.64
N VAL A 169 -10.05 -7.13 -14.14
CA VAL A 169 -9.64 -7.21 -15.55
C VAL A 169 -8.87 -8.51 -15.82
N ALA A 170 -7.96 -8.90 -14.93
CA ALA A 170 -7.20 -10.14 -15.04
C ALA A 170 -8.09 -11.38 -15.13
N ARG A 171 -9.27 -11.38 -14.50
CA ARG A 171 -10.19 -12.52 -14.48
C ARG A 171 -10.59 -13.03 -15.87
N THR A 172 -10.59 -12.18 -16.89
CA THR A 172 -10.91 -12.61 -18.27
C THR A 172 -9.75 -13.33 -18.97
N TYR A 173 -8.54 -13.23 -18.43
CA TYR A 173 -7.32 -13.81 -19.00
C TYR A 173 -6.74 -14.92 -18.13
N ASP A 174 -6.74 -14.72 -16.82
CA ASP A 174 -6.24 -15.66 -15.82
C ASP A 174 -7.04 -15.53 -14.51
N ASN A 175 -7.89 -16.52 -14.23
CA ASN A 175 -8.70 -16.54 -13.02
C ASN A 175 -7.88 -16.81 -11.74
N GLN A 176 -6.74 -17.49 -11.86
CA GLN A 176 -5.86 -17.75 -10.74
C GLN A 176 -5.14 -16.46 -10.33
N LEU A 177 -4.71 -15.66 -11.31
CA LEU A 177 -4.20 -14.31 -11.07
C LEU A 177 -5.24 -13.40 -10.43
N ALA A 178 -6.48 -13.39 -10.93
CA ALA A 178 -7.54 -12.61 -10.31
C ALA A 178 -7.77 -12.99 -8.84
N THR A 179 -7.62 -14.28 -8.52
CA THR A 179 -7.80 -14.80 -7.16
C THR A 179 -6.67 -14.35 -6.24
N LEU A 180 -5.41 -14.45 -6.68
CA LEU A 180 -4.27 -14.01 -5.87
C LEU A 180 -4.25 -12.49 -5.64
N LEU A 181 -4.61 -11.68 -6.64
CA LEU A 181 -4.71 -10.23 -6.47
C LEU A 181 -5.84 -9.84 -5.50
N SER A 182 -6.97 -10.56 -5.56
CA SER A 182 -8.07 -10.38 -4.60
C SER A 182 -7.68 -10.80 -3.18
N ARG A 183 -6.66 -11.65 -3.02
CA ARG A 183 -6.10 -12.04 -1.72
C ARG A 183 -5.21 -10.93 -1.16
N LEU A 184 -4.31 -10.37 -1.97
CA LEU A 184 -3.51 -9.21 -1.59
C LEU A 184 -4.41 -8.05 -1.14
N ALA A 185 -5.42 -7.70 -1.95
CA ALA A 185 -6.38 -6.65 -1.61
C ALA A 185 -7.10 -6.84 -0.26
N LYS A 186 -7.22 -8.07 0.26
CA LYS A 186 -7.80 -8.30 1.59
C LYS A 186 -6.84 -7.92 2.72
N ASP A 187 -5.54 -8.13 2.55
CA ASP A 187 -4.53 -7.72 3.53
C ASP A 187 -4.46 -6.20 3.59
N GLU A 188 -4.32 -5.53 2.43
CA GLU A 188 -4.39 -4.07 2.32
C GLU A 188 -5.64 -3.50 3.01
N SER A 189 -6.78 -4.19 2.92
CA SER A 189 -8.02 -3.74 3.56
C SER A 189 -7.96 -3.75 5.09
N LEU A 190 -7.21 -4.69 5.68
CA LEU A 190 -6.98 -4.76 7.13
C LEU A 190 -5.99 -3.70 7.57
N HIS A 191 -4.88 -3.55 6.83
CA HIS A 191 -3.87 -2.53 7.08
C HIS A 191 -4.46 -1.11 6.97
N TYR A 192 -5.20 -0.85 5.90
CA TYR A 192 -6.01 0.35 5.72
C TYR A 192 -6.91 0.61 6.92
N ALA A 193 -7.66 -0.40 7.38
CA ALA A 193 -8.58 -0.23 8.51
C ALA A 193 -7.84 0.22 9.77
N PHE A 194 -6.69 -0.37 10.09
CA PHE A 194 -5.88 0.04 11.24
C PHE A 194 -5.42 1.50 11.11
N TYR A 195 -4.72 1.85 10.03
CA TYR A 195 -4.16 3.20 9.88
C TYR A 195 -5.24 4.28 9.77
N ARG A 196 -6.31 4.01 9.02
CA ARG A 196 -7.46 4.92 8.89
C ARG A 196 -8.12 5.19 10.25
N ASP A 197 -8.33 4.15 11.05
CA ASP A 197 -8.97 4.27 12.36
C ASP A 197 -8.03 4.90 13.38
N ALA A 198 -6.72 4.67 13.26
CA ALA A 198 -5.70 5.37 14.04
C ALA A 198 -5.72 6.87 13.75
N VAL A 199 -5.73 7.30 12.48
CA VAL A 199 -5.85 8.72 12.11
C VAL A 199 -7.16 9.32 12.63
N LYS A 200 -8.27 8.60 12.51
CA LYS A 200 -9.55 9.04 13.06
C LYS A 200 -9.49 9.28 14.57
N ALA A 201 -8.87 8.35 15.31
CA ALA A 201 -8.69 8.48 16.75
C ALA A 201 -7.86 9.72 17.12
N HIS A 202 -6.84 10.05 16.33
CA HIS A 202 -6.04 11.26 16.49
C HIS A 202 -6.86 12.53 16.26
N LEU A 203 -7.65 12.58 15.17
CA LEU A 203 -8.50 13.74 14.86
C LEU A 203 -9.63 13.95 15.87
N GLU A 204 -10.19 12.88 16.44
CA GLU A 204 -11.20 12.97 17.49
C GLU A 204 -10.63 13.45 18.83
N LEU A 205 -9.38 13.09 19.15
CA LEU A 205 -8.70 13.54 20.36
C LEU A 205 -8.19 14.98 20.25
N GLU A 206 -7.59 15.32 19.10
CA GLU A 206 -6.99 16.61 18.82
C GLU A 206 -7.33 17.04 17.39
N PRO A 207 -8.45 17.76 17.20
CA PRO A 207 -8.92 18.19 15.88
C PRO A 207 -7.92 19.05 15.11
N ASN A 208 -6.97 19.71 15.78
CA ASN A 208 -5.96 20.50 15.07
C ASN A 208 -5.03 19.64 14.22
N TYR A 209 -4.87 18.33 14.47
CA TYR A 209 -4.05 17.44 13.65
C TYR A 209 -4.48 17.32 12.18
N ILE A 210 -5.64 17.89 11.82
CA ILE A 210 -6.03 18.07 10.42
C ILE A 210 -4.98 18.78 9.56
N TYR A 211 -4.13 19.67 10.11
CA TYR A 211 -3.06 20.26 9.29
C TYR A 211 -2.06 19.22 8.79
N HIS A 212 -1.74 18.20 9.60
CA HIS A 212 -0.87 17.08 9.17
C HIS A 212 -1.57 16.23 8.11
N VAL A 213 -2.83 15.86 8.34
CA VAL A 213 -3.60 15.03 7.41
C VAL A 213 -3.80 15.74 6.08
N ALA A 214 -4.21 17.00 6.09
CA ALA A 214 -4.38 17.81 4.89
C ALA A 214 -3.06 18.03 4.14
N HIS A 215 -1.94 18.20 4.86
CA HIS A 215 -0.61 18.30 4.25
C HIS A 215 -0.27 17.01 3.49
N VAL A 216 -0.48 15.84 4.10
CA VAL A 216 -0.24 14.56 3.42
C VAL A 216 -1.16 14.39 2.23
N MET A 217 -2.47 14.64 2.39
CA MET A 217 -3.43 14.42 1.32
C MET A 217 -3.13 15.26 0.06
N LYS A 218 -2.63 16.48 0.22
CA LYS A 218 -2.23 17.37 -0.89
C LYS A 218 -0.90 16.99 -1.54
N ASN A 219 0.00 16.42 -0.77
CA ASN A 219 1.37 16.12 -1.20
C ASN A 219 1.60 14.61 -1.35
N PHE A 220 0.52 13.83 -1.46
CA PHE A 220 0.60 12.39 -1.59
C PHE A 220 1.24 12.04 -2.93
N VAL A 221 2.25 11.18 -2.89
CA VAL A 221 2.88 10.59 -4.05
C VAL A 221 2.97 9.08 -3.85
N MET A 222 2.73 8.33 -4.91
CA MET A 222 2.85 6.87 -4.87
C MET A 222 4.29 6.48 -4.56
N PRO A 223 4.54 5.52 -3.64
CA PRO A 223 5.90 5.11 -3.31
C PRO A 223 6.63 4.49 -4.51
N GLY A 224 5.88 4.00 -5.50
CA GLY A 224 6.42 3.49 -6.76
C GLY A 224 7.00 4.55 -7.72
N GLU A 225 6.97 5.85 -7.40
CA GLU A 225 7.53 6.90 -8.29
C GLU A 225 9.03 6.68 -8.60
N VAL A 226 9.76 5.98 -7.72
CA VAL A 226 11.17 5.59 -7.93
C VAL A 226 11.36 4.45 -8.94
N ILE A 227 10.28 3.83 -9.40
CA ILE A 227 10.31 2.72 -10.37
C ILE A 227 10.64 3.28 -11.77
N PRO A 228 11.53 2.64 -12.55
CA PRO A 228 11.82 3.05 -13.92
C PRO A 228 10.55 3.17 -14.79
N ASP A 229 10.45 4.28 -15.52
CA ASP A 229 9.36 4.59 -16.44
C ASP A 229 7.96 4.64 -15.78
N PHE A 230 7.89 5.02 -14.49
CA PHE A 230 6.65 4.99 -13.70
C PHE A 230 5.45 5.69 -14.37
N ASP A 231 5.62 6.89 -14.91
CA ASP A 231 4.53 7.62 -15.59
C ASP A 231 3.96 6.84 -16.78
N GLN A 232 4.83 6.22 -17.56
CA GLN A 232 4.41 5.43 -18.72
C GLN A 232 3.73 4.14 -18.28
N ARG A 233 4.22 3.49 -17.21
CA ARG A 233 3.56 2.33 -16.59
C ARG A 233 2.15 2.69 -16.12
N MET A 234 2.00 3.79 -15.38
CA MET A 234 0.71 4.23 -14.87
C MET A 234 -0.26 4.61 -15.98
N LYS A 235 0.22 5.22 -17.07
CA LYS A 235 -0.60 5.49 -18.25
C LYS A 235 -1.12 4.20 -18.89
N THR A 236 -0.25 3.21 -19.07
CA THR A 236 -0.62 1.89 -19.62
C THR A 236 -1.63 1.17 -18.72
N ILE A 237 -1.40 1.18 -17.41
CA ILE A 237 -2.31 0.57 -16.41
C ILE A 237 -3.66 1.30 -16.42
N GLY A 238 -3.68 2.63 -16.40
CA GLY A 238 -4.91 3.41 -16.34
C GLY A 238 -5.85 3.18 -17.53
N GLN A 239 -5.29 2.97 -18.73
CA GLN A 239 -6.05 2.73 -19.95
C GLN A 239 -6.81 1.39 -19.96
N GLU A 240 -6.23 0.33 -19.37
CA GLU A 240 -6.79 -1.03 -19.46
C GLU A 240 -7.34 -1.55 -18.12
N ALA A 241 -6.70 -1.23 -17.00
CA ALA A 241 -7.10 -1.67 -15.67
C ALA A 241 -8.04 -0.69 -14.94
N GLY A 242 -8.27 0.50 -15.51
CA GLY A 242 -9.18 1.50 -14.95
C GLY A 242 -8.71 2.09 -13.63
N TYR A 243 -7.40 2.20 -13.41
CA TYR A 243 -6.81 2.85 -12.24
C TYR A 243 -5.95 4.04 -12.67
N GLY A 244 -6.56 5.22 -12.68
CA GLY A 244 -5.91 6.51 -12.96
C GLY A 244 -6.29 7.58 -11.94
N PRO A 245 -5.90 8.85 -12.19
CA PRO A 245 -6.09 9.95 -11.24
C PRO A 245 -7.53 10.16 -10.78
N GLU A 246 -8.51 9.99 -11.68
CA GLU A 246 -9.93 10.13 -11.34
C GLU A 246 -10.39 9.05 -10.36
N GLN A 247 -9.98 7.80 -10.59
CA GLN A 247 -10.31 6.69 -9.70
C GLN A 247 -9.62 6.83 -8.35
N TYR A 248 -8.37 7.29 -8.33
CA TYR A 248 -7.68 7.63 -7.10
C TYR A 248 -8.46 8.70 -6.30
N PHE A 249 -8.87 9.80 -6.94
CA PHE A 249 -9.63 10.85 -6.25
C PHE A 249 -10.97 10.32 -5.70
N ALA A 250 -11.72 9.57 -6.51
CA ALA A 250 -13.03 9.07 -6.12
C ALA A 250 -12.98 7.95 -5.07
N GLN A 251 -12.02 7.01 -5.18
CA GLN A 251 -11.99 5.78 -4.38
C GLN A 251 -11.01 5.85 -3.19
N VAL A 252 -10.09 6.81 -3.19
CA VAL A 252 -9.13 7.01 -2.10
C VAL A 252 -9.39 8.33 -1.38
N PHE A 253 -9.24 9.45 -2.09
CA PHE A 253 -9.26 10.78 -1.49
C PHE A 253 -10.62 11.08 -0.83
N ASN A 254 -11.71 11.02 -1.61
CA ASN A 254 -13.05 11.32 -1.11
C ASN A 254 -13.50 10.35 -0.01
N VAL A 255 -13.15 9.07 -0.13
CA VAL A 255 -13.46 8.05 0.88
C VAL A 255 -12.86 8.43 2.24
N LEU A 256 -11.63 8.96 2.26
CA LEU A 256 -10.97 9.38 3.49
C LEU A 256 -11.48 10.72 4.03
N ILE A 257 -11.84 11.67 3.16
CA ILE A 257 -12.53 12.92 3.56
C ILE A 257 -13.80 12.59 4.37
N GLU A 258 -14.63 11.69 3.83
CA GLU A 258 -15.88 11.27 4.45
C GLU A 258 -15.63 10.45 5.72
N TYR A 259 -14.73 9.46 5.66
CA TYR A 259 -14.50 8.57 6.79
C TYR A 259 -13.95 9.28 8.03
N TRP A 260 -13.02 10.22 7.82
CA TRP A 260 -12.47 11.07 8.87
C TRP A 260 -13.41 12.21 9.28
N GLY A 261 -14.54 12.39 8.59
CA GLY A 261 -15.56 13.37 8.95
C GLY A 261 -15.07 14.81 8.83
N LEU A 262 -14.20 15.11 7.86
CA LEU A 262 -13.49 16.39 7.79
C LEU A 262 -14.44 17.58 7.56
N HIS A 263 -15.61 17.34 6.97
CA HIS A 263 -16.69 18.33 6.84
C HIS A 263 -17.20 18.86 8.20
N HIS A 264 -17.23 17.99 9.21
CA HIS A 264 -17.79 18.27 10.53
C HIS A 264 -16.74 18.53 11.60
N LEU A 265 -15.45 18.31 11.28
CA LEU A 265 -14.35 18.60 12.20
C LEU A 265 -14.36 20.09 12.61
N ARG A 266 -14.02 20.35 13.87
CA ARG A 266 -14.00 21.69 14.49
C ARG A 266 -12.64 21.94 15.15
N PRO A 267 -11.58 22.20 14.36
CA PRO A 267 -10.29 22.61 14.91
C PRO A 267 -10.40 23.94 15.66
N SER A 268 -9.54 24.13 16.66
CA SER A 268 -9.52 25.34 17.49
C SER A 268 -8.53 26.40 16.99
N SER A 269 -7.51 26.01 16.22
CA SER A 269 -6.52 26.92 15.65
C SER A 269 -6.92 27.39 14.24
N SER A 270 -6.52 28.62 13.90
CA SER A 270 -6.76 29.18 12.57
C SER A 270 -6.06 28.40 11.46
N GLU A 271 -4.82 27.96 11.71
CA GLU A 271 -4.03 27.15 10.77
C GLU A 271 -4.72 25.81 10.46
N ALA A 272 -5.25 25.14 11.48
CA ALA A 272 -5.96 23.88 11.29
C ALA A 272 -7.31 24.06 10.57
N GLU A 273 -8.04 25.14 10.85
CA GLU A 273 -9.28 25.45 10.12
C GLU A 273 -9.02 25.83 8.65
N GLU A 274 -7.92 26.53 8.37
CA GLU A 274 -7.47 26.81 7.02
C GLU A 274 -7.10 25.52 6.27
N ALA A 275 -6.34 24.63 6.92
CA ALA A 275 -5.96 23.34 6.35
C ALA A 275 -7.19 22.48 6.03
N ARG A 276 -8.16 22.41 6.96
CA ARG A 276 -9.45 21.73 6.78
C ARG A 276 -10.24 22.31 5.61
N THR A 277 -10.40 23.63 5.57
CA THR A 277 -11.15 24.31 4.51
C THR A 277 -10.50 24.10 3.14
N SER A 278 -9.16 24.13 3.10
CA SER A 278 -8.41 23.98 1.87
C SER A 278 -8.48 22.56 1.31
N ILE A 279 -8.43 21.52 2.16
CA ILE A 279 -8.55 20.15 1.68
C ILE A 279 -9.97 19.81 1.20
N LEU A 280 -11.01 20.40 1.80
CA LEU A 280 -12.40 20.23 1.36
C LEU A 280 -12.72 20.91 0.01
N LYS A 281 -11.80 21.73 -0.51
CA LYS A 281 -11.92 22.43 -1.80
C LYS A 281 -10.94 21.91 -2.85
N PHE A 282 -10.11 20.93 -2.50
CA PHE A 282 -9.11 20.33 -3.37
C PHE A 282 -9.78 19.43 -4.40
#